data_AF-A0A9P0A6A2-F1
#
_entry.id   AF-A0A9P0A6A2-F1
#
_cell.length_a   1.000
_cell.length_b   1.000
_cell.length_c   1.000
_cell.angle_alpha   90.00
_cell.angle_beta   90.00
_cell.angle_gamma   90.00
#
_symmetry.space_group_name_H-M   'P 1'
#
loop_
_entity.id
_entity.type
_entity.pdbx_description
1 polymer ?
#
loop_
_entity_poly.entity_id
_entity_poly.type
_entity_poly.pdbx_seq_one_letter_code
_entity_poly.pdbx_strand_id
1 'polypeptide(L)'
;MSQGILLELLQISRKLLIDSVSAFGLLLLDFIIWPTPLRNIMTQREGLFSYTTLTHAIAGATGGVLATMMFYPLETVKSRLQIEENQRRDNQNSFKIMIELAEEEGVSTLYRGMLPVVQSVCVSSFVYYYTFHGLKTFVKSPSVSKDLILGIVAGSINVLTTTPFWVVNTRLKMKGLRSFEPLRYSSLLGGLKRIYLDEGLGALWRGTGPSLLLTCNPAVQFAIYETLKREIGSNLSAIHYFFLGAFSKCVATILTYPLIFIQNLQRHGHKYKNLKANANALELILYITRTLGIQGLYKGLEAKLLQSVLMAAFVFVTYEKVKQMVHRVLLPTKLVK
;
A
#
# COMPACT_ATOMS: atom_id res chain seq x y z
N MET A 1 28.98 -11.73 5.53
CA MET A 1 27.63 -12.33 5.39
C MET A 1 26.59 -11.28 5.01
N SER A 2 26.41 -10.19 5.78
CA SER A 2 25.44 -9.11 5.50
C SER A 2 25.55 -8.45 4.11
N GLN A 3 26.75 -8.24 3.56
CA GLN A 3 26.90 -7.64 2.22
C GLN A 3 26.42 -8.56 1.08
N GLY A 4 26.56 -9.88 1.22
CA GLY A 4 26.09 -10.84 0.23
C GLY A 4 24.56 -10.88 0.17
N ILE A 5 23.90 -10.86 1.33
CA ILE A 5 22.43 -10.78 1.44
C ILE A 5 21.91 -9.46 0.86
N LEU A 6 22.61 -8.34 1.11
CA LEU A 6 22.23 -7.05 0.53
C LEU A 6 22.35 -7.05 -0.99
N LEU A 7 23.40 -7.66 -1.54
CA LEU A 7 23.58 -7.81 -2.99
C LEU A 7 22.53 -8.74 -3.61
N GLU A 8 22.19 -9.85 -2.96
CA GLU A 8 21.10 -10.72 -3.41
C GLU A 8 19.74 -10.01 -3.34
N LEU A 9 19.47 -9.24 -2.29
CA LEU A 9 18.27 -8.41 -2.17
C LEU A 9 18.21 -7.39 -3.31
N LEU A 10 19.32 -6.72 -3.61
CA LEU A 10 19.42 -5.78 -4.72
C LEU A 10 19.27 -6.47 -6.08
N GLN A 11 19.80 -7.68 -6.25
CA GLN A 11 19.66 -8.45 -7.50
C GLN A 11 18.25 -8.99 -7.69
N ILE A 12 17.62 -9.53 -6.63
CA ILE A 12 16.24 -10.03 -6.67
C ILE A 12 15.28 -8.87 -6.87
N SER A 13 15.43 -7.77 -6.13
CA SER A 13 14.64 -6.56 -6.36
C SER A 13 14.84 -6.03 -7.77
N ARG A 14 16.07 -5.98 -8.30
CA ARG A 14 16.34 -5.57 -9.69
C ARG A 14 15.70 -6.52 -10.69
N LYS A 15 15.81 -7.83 -10.52
CA LYS A 15 15.22 -8.84 -11.42
C LYS A 15 13.70 -8.79 -11.38
N LEU A 16 13.11 -8.75 -10.20
CA LEU A 16 11.66 -8.58 -10.02
C LEU A 16 11.17 -7.23 -10.56
N LEU A 17 11.98 -6.18 -10.44
CA LEU A 17 11.72 -4.87 -11.03
C LEU A 17 11.76 -4.97 -12.55
N ILE A 18 12.73 -5.67 -13.15
CA ILE A 18 12.77 -5.92 -14.59
C ILE A 18 11.57 -6.78 -15.04
N ASP A 19 11.24 -7.87 -14.34
CA ASP A 19 10.16 -8.79 -14.70
C ASP A 19 8.77 -8.16 -14.50
N SER A 20 8.62 -7.29 -13.50
CA SER A 20 7.37 -6.59 -13.24
C SER A 20 7.23 -5.33 -14.08
N VAL A 21 8.32 -4.63 -14.38
CA VAL A 21 8.35 -3.52 -15.35
C VAL A 21 8.23 -4.04 -16.77
N SER A 22 8.66 -5.27 -17.07
CA SER A 22 8.41 -5.90 -18.37
C SER A 22 6.98 -6.41 -18.47
N ALA A 23 6.41 -7.02 -17.42
CA ALA A 23 4.99 -7.37 -17.40
C ALA A 23 4.08 -6.14 -17.44
N PHE A 24 4.40 -5.09 -16.67
CA PHE A 24 3.71 -3.81 -16.70
C PHE A 24 4.01 -3.02 -17.98
N GLY A 25 5.21 -3.14 -18.52
CA GLY A 25 5.66 -2.54 -19.77
C GLY A 25 5.03 -3.21 -20.99
N LEU A 26 4.76 -4.51 -20.96
CA LEU A 26 3.98 -5.24 -21.95
C LEU A 26 2.50 -4.87 -21.83
N LEU A 27 1.95 -4.79 -20.61
CA LEU A 27 0.59 -4.27 -20.39
C LEU A 27 0.45 -2.80 -20.84
N LEU A 28 1.50 -1.99 -20.64
CA LEU A 28 1.56 -0.60 -21.13
C LEU A 28 1.77 -0.54 -22.63
N LEU A 29 2.59 -1.41 -23.23
CA LEU A 29 2.84 -1.46 -24.67
C LEU A 29 1.59 -1.94 -25.40
N ASP A 30 0.90 -2.97 -24.92
CA ASP A 30 -0.39 -3.42 -25.46
C ASP A 30 -1.47 -2.32 -25.34
N PHE A 31 -1.34 -1.42 -24.37
CA PHE A 31 -2.24 -0.28 -24.17
C PHE A 31 -1.83 0.99 -24.95
N ILE A 32 -0.52 1.19 -25.17
CA ILE A 32 0.08 2.29 -25.96
C ILE A 32 -0.01 1.99 -27.46
N ILE A 33 0.02 0.71 -27.85
CA ILE A 33 -0.17 0.19 -29.22
C ILE A 33 -1.67 -0.01 -29.51
N TRP A 34 -2.58 0.56 -28.71
CA TRP A 34 -4.00 0.55 -29.04
C TRP A 34 -4.27 1.29 -30.36
N PRO A 35 -5.13 0.79 -31.26
CA PRO A 35 -5.28 1.35 -32.59
C PRO A 35 -5.68 2.83 -32.56
N THR A 36 -5.08 3.57 -33.48
CA THR A 36 -5.16 5.01 -33.74
C THR A 36 -6.56 5.66 -33.88
N PRO A 37 -7.70 4.97 -34.15
CA PRO A 37 -8.99 5.66 -34.31
C PRO A 37 -9.54 6.32 -33.03
N LEU A 38 -9.16 5.85 -31.83
CA LEU A 38 -9.68 6.39 -30.56
C LEU A 38 -8.90 7.58 -30.00
N ARG A 39 -7.69 7.84 -30.52
CA ARG A 39 -6.83 8.96 -30.10
C ARG A 39 -7.49 10.31 -30.39
N ASN A 40 -8.23 10.42 -31.50
CA ASN A 40 -8.94 11.63 -31.90
C ASN A 40 -10.25 11.87 -31.12
N ILE A 41 -10.83 10.82 -30.52
CA ILE A 41 -12.05 10.93 -29.70
C ILE A 41 -11.71 11.40 -28.27
N MET A 42 -10.53 11.04 -27.76
CA MET A 42 -10.09 11.39 -26.39
C MET A 42 -9.47 12.80 -26.28
N THR A 43 -8.99 13.38 -27.38
CA THR A 43 -8.40 14.74 -27.39
C THR A 43 -9.43 15.87 -27.32
N GLN A 44 -10.72 15.60 -27.54
CA GLN A 44 -11.78 16.63 -27.58
C GLN A 44 -12.67 16.73 -26.33
N ARG A 45 -12.43 15.95 -25.27
CA ARG A 45 -13.24 16.05 -24.04
C ARG A 45 -12.39 16.40 -22.83
N GLU A 46 -12.71 17.53 -22.18
CA GLU A 46 -12.45 17.72 -20.75
C GLU A 46 -13.23 16.64 -19.99
N GLY A 47 -12.59 15.51 -19.72
CA GLY A 47 -13.23 14.35 -19.12
C GLY A 47 -12.25 13.39 -18.48
N LEU A 48 -12.80 12.38 -17.79
CA LEU A 48 -12.11 11.35 -16.99
C LEU A 48 -10.87 10.72 -17.66
N PHE A 49 -10.84 10.69 -19.00
CA PHE A 49 -9.83 10.02 -19.83
C PHE A 49 -9.03 11.00 -20.72
N SER A 50 -8.70 12.18 -20.20
CA SER A 50 -7.75 13.08 -20.89
C SER A 50 -6.33 12.51 -20.89
N TYR A 51 -5.57 12.78 -21.95
CA TYR A 51 -4.17 12.35 -22.11
C TYR A 51 -3.28 12.80 -20.94
N THR A 52 -3.48 14.02 -20.43
CA THR A 52 -2.71 14.57 -19.30
C THR A 52 -3.03 13.83 -18.00
N THR A 53 -4.30 13.62 -17.69
CA THR A 53 -4.77 12.84 -16.53
C THR A 53 -4.25 11.41 -16.58
N LEU A 54 -4.30 10.77 -17.75
CA LEU A 54 -3.79 9.42 -17.95
C LEU A 54 -2.27 9.33 -17.76
N THR A 55 -1.52 10.31 -18.28
CA THR A 55 -0.06 10.38 -18.12
C THR A 55 0.32 10.53 -16.65
N HIS A 56 -0.35 11.39 -15.90
CA HIS A 56 -0.13 11.53 -14.45
C HIS A 56 -0.55 10.28 -13.67
N ALA A 57 -1.66 9.63 -14.05
CA ALA A 57 -2.11 8.39 -13.42
C ALA A 57 -1.11 7.23 -13.64
N ILE A 58 -0.60 7.06 -14.85
CA ILE A 58 0.40 6.03 -15.18
C ILE A 58 1.73 6.32 -14.47
N ALA A 59 2.21 7.56 -14.49
CA ALA A 59 3.44 7.94 -13.79
C ALA A 59 3.32 7.71 -12.28
N GLY A 60 2.18 8.09 -11.68
CA GLY A 60 1.88 7.86 -10.27
C GLY A 60 1.77 6.37 -9.92
N ALA A 61 1.07 5.58 -10.74
CA ALA A 61 0.93 4.13 -10.55
C ALA A 61 2.28 3.42 -10.65
N THR A 62 3.09 3.75 -11.66
CA THR A 62 4.42 3.17 -11.86
C THR A 62 5.33 3.49 -10.68
N GLY A 63 5.40 4.77 -10.27
CA GLY A 63 6.18 5.19 -9.11
C GLY A 63 5.73 4.52 -7.81
N GLY A 64 4.42 4.38 -7.60
CA GLY A 64 3.84 3.70 -6.45
C GLY A 64 4.16 2.20 -6.41
N VAL A 65 4.08 1.52 -7.56
CA VAL A 65 4.44 0.11 -7.70
C VAL A 65 5.94 -0.09 -7.44
N LEU A 66 6.80 0.74 -8.02
CA LEU A 66 8.26 0.68 -7.80
C LEU A 66 8.63 0.91 -6.33
N ALA A 67 8.01 1.91 -5.69
CA ALA A 67 8.22 2.15 -4.25
C ALA A 67 7.75 0.95 -3.42
N THR A 68 6.60 0.36 -3.77
CA THR A 68 6.06 -0.82 -3.08
C THR A 68 7.00 -2.02 -3.24
N MET A 69 7.58 -2.24 -4.42
CA MET A 69 8.55 -3.32 -4.65
C MET A 69 9.84 -3.10 -3.87
N MET A 70 10.38 -1.88 -3.89
CA MET A 70 11.62 -1.55 -3.18
C MET A 70 11.49 -1.78 -1.67
N PHE A 71 10.36 -1.38 -1.09
CA PHE A 71 10.12 -1.48 0.36
C PHE A 71 9.22 -2.65 0.75
N TYR A 72 9.00 -3.61 -0.15
CA TYR A 72 8.22 -4.81 0.12
C TYR A 72 8.79 -5.66 1.27
N PRO A 73 10.12 -5.81 1.44
CA PRO A 73 10.69 -6.54 2.58
C PRO A 73 10.25 -5.99 3.95
N LEU A 74 10.09 -4.67 4.09
CA LEU A 74 9.58 -4.06 5.33
C LEU A 74 8.11 -4.38 5.57
N GLU A 75 7.32 -4.51 4.50
CA GLU A 75 5.94 -4.97 4.60
C GLU A 75 5.87 -6.42 5.08
N THR A 76 6.77 -7.29 4.58
CA THR A 76 6.89 -8.68 5.03
C THR A 76 7.28 -8.75 6.50
N VAL A 77 8.29 -8.00 6.94
CA VAL A 77 8.70 -7.92 8.36
C VAL A 77 7.55 -7.45 9.24
N LYS A 78 6.84 -6.38 8.84
CA LYS A 78 5.66 -5.90 9.55
C LYS A 78 4.62 -7.01 9.69
N SER A 79 4.22 -7.64 8.59
CA SER A 79 3.19 -8.68 8.61
C SER A 79 3.60 -9.86 9.50
N ARG A 80 4.88 -10.28 9.44
CA ARG A 80 5.46 -11.31 10.31
C ARG A 80 5.34 -10.96 11.78
N LEU A 81 5.80 -9.78 12.18
CA LEU A 81 5.67 -9.27 13.55
C LEU A 81 4.22 -9.17 14.04
N GLN A 82 3.27 -8.96 13.12
CA GLN A 82 1.88 -8.82 13.49
C GLN A 82 1.15 -10.16 13.71
N ILE A 83 1.61 -11.24 13.09
CA ILE A 83 0.88 -12.52 13.04
C ILE A 83 1.64 -13.63 13.77
N GLU A 84 2.97 -13.63 13.73
CA GLU A 84 3.79 -14.56 14.50
C GLU A 84 3.82 -14.16 15.98
N GLU A 85 3.41 -15.06 16.85
CA GLU A 85 3.71 -14.96 18.28
C GLU A 85 5.16 -15.42 18.52
N ASN A 86 6.13 -14.55 18.21
CA ASN A 86 7.54 -14.80 18.48
C ASN A 86 8.16 -13.68 19.32
N GLN A 87 8.15 -13.87 20.64
CA GLN A 87 8.64 -12.88 21.61
C GLN A 87 10.11 -12.46 21.38
N ARG A 88 10.93 -13.32 20.76
CA ARG A 88 12.32 -12.99 20.43
C ARG A 88 12.43 -11.94 19.32
N ARG A 89 11.47 -11.88 18.39
CA ARG A 89 11.45 -10.91 17.30
C ARG A 89 10.81 -9.58 17.71
N ASP A 90 9.92 -9.60 18.69
CA ASP A 90 9.21 -8.39 19.17
C ASP A 90 10.15 -7.30 19.70
N ASN A 91 11.34 -7.65 20.20
CA ASN A 91 12.32 -6.73 20.77
C ASN A 91 13.49 -6.38 19.82
N GLN A 92 13.41 -6.77 18.55
CA GLN A 92 14.49 -6.54 17.58
C GLN A 92 14.12 -5.47 16.56
N ASN A 93 15.14 -4.73 16.11
CA ASN A 93 14.98 -3.75 15.03
C ASN A 93 14.50 -4.44 13.74
N SER A 94 13.67 -3.74 12.97
CA SER A 94 13.06 -4.25 11.73
C SER A 94 14.09 -4.80 10.72
N PHE A 95 15.26 -4.16 10.62
CA PHE A 95 16.36 -4.61 9.75
C PHE A 95 16.98 -5.94 10.20
N LYS A 96 17.13 -6.15 11.51
CA LYS A 96 17.69 -7.39 12.05
C LYS A 96 16.76 -8.56 11.76
N ILE A 97 15.46 -8.35 11.95
CA ILE A 97 14.43 -9.36 11.61
C ILE A 97 14.44 -9.66 10.11
N MET A 98 14.61 -8.64 9.26
CA MET A 98 14.72 -8.83 7.82
C MET A 98 15.88 -9.76 7.44
N ILE A 99 17.06 -9.55 8.05
CA ILE A 99 18.24 -10.37 7.83
C ILE A 99 18.01 -11.79 8.38
N GLU A 100 17.47 -11.93 9.58
CA GLU A 100 17.14 -13.22 10.20
C GLU A 100 16.20 -14.05 9.31
N LEU A 101 15.14 -13.43 8.77
CA LEU A 101 14.21 -14.08 7.84
C LEU A 101 14.89 -14.49 6.52
N ALA A 102 15.81 -13.67 6.00
CA ALA A 102 16.55 -13.98 4.79
C ALA A 102 17.52 -15.16 5.00
N GLU A 103 18.14 -15.25 6.17
CA GLU A 103 19.06 -16.33 6.55
C GLU A 103 18.32 -17.64 6.85
N GLU A 104 17.17 -17.58 7.54
CA GLU A 104 16.40 -18.77 7.94
C GLU A 104 15.53 -19.35 6.81
N GLU A 105 14.88 -18.50 6.02
CA GLU A 105 13.87 -18.91 5.03
C GLU A 105 14.24 -18.53 3.59
N GLY A 106 15.38 -17.88 3.38
CA GLY A 106 15.85 -17.40 2.09
C GLY A 106 15.27 -16.05 1.68
N VAL A 107 16.01 -15.31 0.86
CA VAL A 107 15.66 -13.95 0.40
C VAL A 107 14.34 -13.91 -0.38
N SER A 108 13.98 -14.99 -1.07
CA SER A 108 12.71 -15.08 -1.82
C SER A 108 11.47 -14.96 -0.92
N THR A 109 11.60 -15.29 0.37
CA THR A 109 10.53 -15.15 1.36
C THR A 109 10.15 -13.69 1.58
N LEU A 110 11.11 -12.76 1.49
CA LEU A 110 10.86 -11.34 1.68
C LEU A 110 9.98 -10.74 0.59
N TYR A 111 9.90 -11.37 -0.60
CA TYR A 111 9.11 -10.94 -1.75
C TYR A 111 7.90 -11.84 -2.03
N ARG A 112 7.59 -12.78 -1.13
CA ARG A 112 6.52 -13.74 -1.30
C ARG A 112 5.15 -13.03 -1.34
N GLY A 113 4.37 -13.29 -2.39
CA GLY A 113 3.05 -12.68 -2.57
C GLY A 113 3.07 -11.28 -3.18
N MET A 114 4.21 -10.80 -3.68
CA MET A 114 4.32 -9.48 -4.29
C MET A 114 3.45 -9.32 -5.54
N LEU A 115 3.45 -10.30 -6.45
CA LEU A 115 2.67 -10.23 -7.69
C LEU A 115 1.15 -10.08 -7.43
N PRO A 116 0.51 -10.90 -6.57
CA PRO A 116 -0.88 -10.66 -6.14
C PRO A 116 -1.12 -9.28 -5.52
N VAL A 117 -0.16 -8.73 -4.77
CA VAL A 117 -0.27 -7.36 -4.22
C VAL A 117 -0.33 -6.32 -5.33
N VAL A 118 0.57 -6.40 -6.31
CA VAL A 118 0.59 -5.47 -7.44
C VAL A 118 -0.74 -5.54 -8.21
N GLN A 119 -1.23 -6.75 -8.51
CA GLN A 119 -2.53 -6.94 -9.16
C GLN A 119 -3.68 -6.27 -8.40
N SER A 120 -3.76 -6.50 -7.08
CA SER A 120 -4.81 -5.91 -6.25
C SER A 120 -4.69 -4.39 -6.12
N VAL A 121 -3.46 -3.84 -6.11
CA VAL A 121 -3.21 -2.40 -6.10
C VAL A 121 -3.71 -1.76 -7.40
N CYS A 122 -3.49 -2.41 -8.56
CA CYS A 122 -4.01 -1.94 -9.84
C CYS A 122 -5.54 -1.88 -9.83
N VAL A 123 -6.20 -2.97 -9.41
CA VAL A 123 -7.67 -3.02 -9.32
C VAL A 123 -8.19 -1.98 -8.34
N SER A 124 -7.54 -1.83 -7.18
CA SER A 124 -7.96 -0.87 -6.16
C SER A 124 -7.80 0.58 -6.62
N SER A 125 -6.71 0.89 -7.32
CA SER A 125 -6.50 2.22 -7.89
C SER A 125 -7.58 2.54 -8.92
N PHE A 126 -7.87 1.60 -9.82
CA PHE A 126 -8.93 1.77 -10.81
C PHE A 126 -10.29 2.04 -10.17
N VAL A 127 -10.73 1.18 -9.25
CA VAL A 127 -12.04 1.34 -8.57
C VAL A 127 -12.10 2.67 -7.82
N TYR A 128 -11.06 3.00 -7.05
CA TYR A 128 -11.02 4.25 -6.28
C TYR A 128 -11.13 5.49 -7.19
N TYR A 129 -10.27 5.62 -8.19
CA TYR A 129 -10.25 6.81 -9.06
C TYR A 129 -11.50 6.91 -9.92
N TYR A 130 -11.98 5.79 -10.47
CA TYR A 130 -13.21 5.76 -11.25
C TYR A 130 -14.40 6.23 -10.42
N THR A 131 -14.57 5.68 -9.21
CA THR A 131 -15.64 6.10 -8.30
C THR A 131 -15.46 7.54 -7.83
N PHE A 132 -14.26 7.96 -7.43
CA PHE A 132 -14.00 9.31 -6.96
C PHE A 132 -14.34 10.37 -8.01
N HIS A 133 -13.80 10.23 -9.22
CA HIS A 133 -14.07 11.18 -10.29
C HIS A 133 -15.51 11.07 -10.80
N GLY A 134 -16.09 9.87 -10.82
CA GLY A 134 -17.50 9.66 -11.13
C GLY A 134 -18.43 10.39 -10.15
N LEU A 135 -18.12 10.36 -8.84
CA LEU A 135 -18.86 11.14 -7.84
C LEU A 135 -18.61 12.65 -7.97
N LYS A 136 -17.38 13.03 -8.37
CA LYS A 136 -16.99 14.44 -8.54
C LYS A 136 -17.77 15.15 -9.64
N THR A 137 -18.25 14.45 -10.68
CA THR A 137 -19.08 15.05 -11.74
C THR A 137 -20.41 15.61 -11.21
N PHE A 138 -20.91 15.08 -10.09
CA PHE A 138 -22.15 15.55 -9.47
C PHE A 138 -21.94 16.74 -8.52
N VAL A 139 -20.68 17.09 -8.21
CA VAL A 139 -20.36 18.21 -7.31
C VAL A 139 -19.94 19.43 -8.13
N LYS A 140 -20.86 20.41 -8.23
CA LYS A 140 -20.65 21.63 -9.02
C LYS A 140 -19.70 22.66 -8.40
N SER A 141 -19.40 22.55 -7.11
CA SER A 141 -18.57 23.54 -6.40
C SER A 141 -17.32 22.88 -5.81
N PRO A 142 -16.11 23.25 -6.27
CA PRO A 142 -14.87 22.71 -5.73
C PRO A 142 -14.73 23.14 -4.27
N SER A 143 -14.52 22.18 -3.38
CA SER A 143 -14.29 22.40 -1.96
C SER A 143 -13.47 21.26 -1.40
N VAL A 144 -12.42 21.58 -0.65
CA VAL A 144 -11.54 20.59 0.01
C VAL A 144 -12.35 19.63 0.88
N SER A 145 -13.31 20.15 1.67
CA SER A 145 -14.15 19.34 2.54
C SER A 145 -15.06 18.39 1.75
N LYS A 146 -15.60 18.84 0.61
CA LYS A 146 -16.42 17.98 -0.27
C LYS A 146 -15.56 16.92 -0.94
N ASP A 147 -14.39 17.29 -1.46
CA ASP A 147 -13.44 16.34 -2.04
C ASP A 147 -12.99 15.29 -1.02
N LEU A 148 -12.85 15.67 0.25
CA LEU A 148 -12.51 14.73 1.32
C LEU A 148 -13.63 13.72 1.59
N ILE A 149 -14.88 14.17 1.66
CA ILE A 149 -16.06 13.30 1.83
C ILE A 149 -16.20 12.35 0.64
N LEU A 150 -16.07 12.87 -0.59
CA LEU A 150 -16.07 12.04 -1.80
C LEU A 150 -14.96 11.00 -1.76
N GLY A 151 -13.77 11.37 -1.27
CA GLY A 151 -12.64 10.48 -1.07
C GLY A 151 -12.95 9.34 -0.09
N ILE A 152 -13.66 9.61 1.01
CA ILE A 152 -14.08 8.61 1.99
C ILE A 152 -15.13 7.66 1.38
N VAL A 153 -16.12 8.19 0.66
CA VAL A 153 -17.17 7.39 -0.01
C VAL A 153 -16.56 6.50 -1.09
N ALA A 154 -15.72 7.06 -1.97
CA ALA A 154 -14.99 6.28 -2.98
C ALA A 154 -14.07 5.24 -2.34
N GLY A 155 -13.39 5.61 -1.25
CA GLY A 155 -12.58 4.70 -0.44
C GLY A 155 -13.39 3.53 0.13
N SER A 156 -14.62 3.79 0.60
CA SER A 156 -15.51 2.78 1.16
C SER A 156 -15.98 1.79 0.10
N ILE A 157 -16.39 2.29 -1.07
CA ILE A 157 -16.74 1.44 -2.22
C ILE A 157 -15.54 0.59 -2.64
N ASN A 158 -14.37 1.21 -2.78
CA ASN A 158 -13.13 0.48 -3.09
C ASN A 158 -12.82 -0.62 -2.06
N VAL A 159 -12.99 -0.35 -0.75
CA VAL A 159 -12.80 -1.36 0.29
C VAL A 159 -13.79 -2.51 0.11
N LEU A 160 -15.07 -2.24 -0.11
CA LEU A 160 -16.09 -3.28 -0.29
C LEU A 160 -15.79 -4.15 -1.52
N THR A 161 -15.31 -3.56 -2.61
CA THR A 161 -14.97 -4.30 -3.83
C THR A 161 -13.66 -5.08 -3.71
N THR A 162 -12.64 -4.54 -3.05
CA THR A 162 -11.27 -5.08 -3.11
C THR A 162 -10.86 -5.90 -1.89
N THR A 163 -11.65 -5.90 -0.81
CA THR A 163 -11.32 -6.69 0.40
C THR A 163 -11.06 -8.17 0.10
N PRO A 164 -11.81 -8.86 -0.78
CA PRO A 164 -11.49 -10.24 -1.18
C PRO A 164 -10.06 -10.43 -1.65
N PHE A 165 -9.55 -9.49 -2.45
CA PHE A 165 -8.18 -9.54 -2.93
C PHE A 165 -7.16 -9.29 -1.81
N TRP A 166 -7.46 -8.37 -0.89
CA TRP A 166 -6.59 -8.09 0.25
C TRP A 166 -6.52 -9.25 1.26
N VAL A 167 -7.61 -10.00 1.45
CA VAL A 167 -7.61 -11.24 2.25
C VAL A 167 -6.65 -12.26 1.65
N VAL A 168 -6.77 -12.53 0.35
CA VAL A 168 -5.88 -13.46 -0.37
C VAL A 168 -4.43 -13.01 -0.30
N ASN A 169 -4.16 -11.72 -0.53
CA ASN A 169 -2.80 -11.16 -0.45
C ASN A 169 -2.17 -11.32 0.93
N THR A 170 -2.94 -11.02 1.98
CA THR A 170 -2.45 -11.12 3.36
C THR A 170 -2.12 -12.58 3.70
N ARG A 171 -2.89 -13.54 3.20
CA ARG A 171 -2.60 -14.96 3.38
C ARG A 171 -1.39 -15.43 2.57
N LEU A 172 -1.30 -15.05 1.29
CA LEU A 172 -0.16 -15.41 0.42
C LEU A 172 1.18 -14.88 0.92
N LYS A 173 1.22 -13.66 1.49
CA LYS A 173 2.41 -13.10 2.14
C LYS A 173 2.95 -13.98 3.27
N MET A 174 2.03 -14.63 3.95
CA MET A 174 2.26 -15.39 5.17
C MET A 174 2.37 -16.90 4.90
N LYS A 175 2.33 -17.31 3.62
CA LYS A 175 2.59 -18.68 3.22
C LYS A 175 3.98 -19.11 3.71
N GLY A 176 4.10 -20.32 4.26
CA GLY A 176 5.37 -20.88 4.73
C GLY A 176 5.68 -20.63 6.21
N LEU A 177 4.82 -19.91 6.92
CA LEU A 177 4.85 -19.88 8.38
C LEU A 177 4.63 -21.27 8.95
N ARG A 178 5.62 -21.80 9.69
CA ARG A 178 5.52 -23.10 10.37
C ARG A 178 4.31 -23.19 11.30
N SER A 179 3.85 -22.05 11.82
CA SER A 179 2.69 -21.97 12.70
C SER A 179 1.35 -22.11 11.99
N PHE A 180 1.25 -22.17 10.67
CA PHE A 180 -0.03 -22.26 9.95
C PHE A 180 -0.03 -23.38 8.90
N GLU A 181 -1.22 -23.87 8.55
CA GLU A 181 -1.34 -24.91 7.53
C GLU A 181 -0.76 -24.45 6.19
N PRO A 182 -0.12 -25.37 5.43
CA PRO A 182 0.47 -25.03 4.15
C PRO A 182 -0.61 -24.58 3.16
N LEU A 183 -0.52 -23.32 2.72
CA LEU A 183 -1.44 -22.75 1.74
C LEU A 183 -1.33 -23.46 0.40
N ARG A 184 -2.45 -24.04 -0.04
CA ARG A 184 -2.58 -24.83 -1.29
C ARG A 184 -2.78 -23.99 -2.55
N TYR A 185 -2.50 -22.69 -2.50
CA TYR A 185 -2.57 -21.79 -3.65
C TYR A 185 -1.39 -20.82 -3.69
N SER A 186 -1.12 -20.26 -4.86
CA SER A 186 -0.04 -19.30 -5.13
C SER A 186 -0.51 -18.09 -5.96
N SER A 187 -1.73 -18.13 -6.50
CA SER A 187 -2.31 -17.09 -7.33
C SER A 187 -3.50 -16.42 -6.65
N LEU A 188 -3.82 -15.19 -7.09
CA LEU A 188 -4.94 -14.41 -6.59
C LEU A 188 -6.28 -15.16 -6.82
N LEU A 189 -6.54 -15.60 -8.05
CA LEU A 189 -7.75 -16.34 -8.41
C LEU A 189 -7.85 -17.69 -7.69
N GLY A 190 -6.74 -18.42 -7.58
CA GLY A 190 -6.69 -19.67 -6.83
C GLY A 190 -7.03 -19.46 -5.35
N GLY A 191 -6.54 -18.37 -4.76
CA GLY A 191 -6.87 -17.98 -3.39
C GLY A 191 -8.34 -17.62 -3.20
N LEU A 192 -8.91 -16.82 -4.10
CA LEU A 192 -10.34 -16.46 -4.04
C LEU A 192 -11.22 -17.71 -4.09
N LYS A 193 -10.97 -18.60 -5.06
CA LYS A 193 -11.71 -19.85 -5.21
C LYS A 193 -11.56 -20.73 -3.98
N ARG A 194 -10.33 -20.88 -3.46
CA ARG A 194 -10.07 -21.77 -2.32
C ARG A 194 -10.69 -21.25 -1.03
N ILE A 195 -10.59 -19.96 -0.74
CA ILE A 195 -11.21 -19.36 0.46
C ILE A 195 -12.74 -19.48 0.38
N TYR A 196 -13.32 -19.23 -0.80
CA TYR A 196 -14.76 -19.40 -1.01
C TYR A 196 -15.22 -20.85 -0.74
N LEU A 197 -14.49 -21.84 -1.26
CA LEU A 197 -14.84 -23.25 -1.10
C LEU A 197 -14.59 -23.78 0.32
N ASP A 198 -13.50 -23.36 0.97
CA ASP A 198 -13.09 -23.91 2.27
C ASP A 198 -13.73 -23.19 3.46
N GLU A 199 -13.97 -21.88 3.37
CA GLU A 199 -14.42 -21.03 4.50
C GLU A 199 -15.70 -20.25 4.21
N GLY A 200 -16.22 -20.31 2.98
CA GLY A 200 -17.44 -19.63 2.56
C GLY A 200 -17.25 -18.17 2.12
N LEU A 201 -18.32 -17.59 1.58
CA LEU A 201 -18.32 -16.24 1.00
C LEU A 201 -17.92 -15.15 2.00
N GLY A 202 -18.38 -15.24 3.24
CA GLY A 202 -18.09 -14.24 4.29
C GLY A 202 -16.60 -14.16 4.65
N ALA A 203 -15.82 -15.22 4.41
CA ALA A 203 -14.39 -15.24 4.71
C ALA A 203 -13.59 -14.25 3.82
N LEU A 204 -14.06 -14.01 2.59
CA LEU A 204 -13.46 -13.06 1.65
C LEU A 204 -13.58 -11.60 2.12
N TRP A 205 -14.52 -11.29 3.03
CA TRP A 205 -14.72 -9.95 3.58
C TRP A 205 -14.22 -9.80 5.02
N ARG A 206 -13.40 -10.73 5.52
CA ARG A 206 -12.78 -10.57 6.83
C ARG A 206 -11.88 -9.33 6.88
N GLY A 207 -12.00 -8.56 7.95
CA GLY A 207 -11.29 -7.28 8.10
C GLY A 207 -11.98 -6.09 7.44
N THR A 208 -13.17 -6.24 6.84
CA THR A 208 -13.89 -5.10 6.21
C THR A 208 -14.18 -3.98 7.19
N GLY A 209 -14.63 -4.29 8.42
CA GLY A 209 -14.94 -3.28 9.44
C GLY A 209 -13.77 -2.33 9.72
N PRO A 210 -12.61 -2.84 10.17
CA PRO A 210 -11.40 -2.02 10.31
C PRO A 210 -10.98 -1.33 9.01
N SER A 211 -11.15 -1.97 7.85
CA SER A 211 -10.80 -1.38 6.55
C SER A 211 -11.63 -0.14 6.22
N LEU A 212 -12.93 -0.15 6.53
CA LEU A 212 -13.82 0.99 6.30
C LEU A 212 -13.43 2.18 7.19
N LEU A 213 -13.14 1.95 8.48
CA LEU A 213 -12.66 3.00 9.37
C LEU A 213 -11.32 3.59 8.90
N LEU A 214 -10.45 2.75 8.36
CA LEU A 214 -9.16 3.18 7.82
C LEU A 214 -9.28 4.04 6.55
N THR A 215 -10.44 4.09 5.89
CA THR A 215 -10.65 5.02 4.75
C THR A 215 -10.57 6.48 5.17
N CYS A 216 -10.77 6.78 6.46
CA CYS A 216 -10.59 8.11 7.03
C CYS A 216 -9.12 8.46 7.33
N ASN A 217 -8.17 7.52 7.22
CA ASN A 217 -6.75 7.79 7.51
C ASN A 217 -6.18 8.99 6.72
N PRO A 218 -6.44 9.15 5.40
CA PRO A 218 -6.00 10.33 4.65
C PRO A 218 -6.60 11.64 5.18
N ALA A 219 -7.84 11.62 5.68
CA ALA A 219 -8.48 12.79 6.30
C ALA A 219 -7.78 13.19 7.60
N VAL A 220 -7.44 12.22 8.45
CA VAL A 220 -6.67 12.46 9.67
C VAL A 220 -5.28 13.03 9.34
N GLN A 221 -4.59 12.43 8.35
CA GLN A 221 -3.30 12.94 7.88
C GLN A 221 -3.39 14.37 7.36
N PHE A 222 -4.40 14.68 6.56
CA PHE A 222 -4.62 16.02 6.01
C PHE A 222 -4.90 17.05 7.10
N ALA A 223 -5.74 16.72 8.09
CA ALA A 223 -6.02 17.60 9.22
C ALA A 223 -4.74 17.92 10.02
N ILE A 224 -3.91 16.91 10.31
CA ILE A 224 -2.63 17.10 11.00
C ILE A 224 -1.68 17.97 10.16
N TYR A 225 -1.59 17.69 8.86
CA TYR A 225 -0.75 18.43 7.92
C TYR A 225 -1.14 19.91 7.86
N GLU A 226 -2.43 20.22 7.73
CA GLU A 226 -2.92 21.60 7.66
C GLU A 226 -2.70 22.36 8.98
N THR A 227 -2.94 21.72 10.12
CA THR A 227 -2.67 22.33 11.43
C THR A 227 -1.20 22.71 11.57
N LEU A 228 -0.30 21.77 11.30
CA LEU A 228 1.14 22.02 11.39
C LEU A 228 1.62 23.03 10.35
N LYS A 229 1.07 23.02 9.13
CA LYS A 229 1.37 24.02 8.11
C LYS A 229 1.02 25.43 8.56
N ARG A 230 -0.12 25.61 9.25
CA ARG A 230 -0.56 26.91 9.77
C ARG A 230 0.38 27.45 10.85
N GLU A 231 0.86 26.58 11.73
CA GLU A 231 1.82 26.96 12.79
C GLU A 231 3.19 27.37 12.24
N ILE A 232 3.69 26.70 11.19
CA ILE A 232 5.03 26.98 10.63
C ILE A 232 5.01 28.19 9.67
N GLY A 233 3.86 28.49 9.05
CA GLY A 233 3.70 29.63 8.14
C GLY A 233 3.88 29.28 6.65
N SER A 234 3.87 30.30 5.78
CA SER A 234 3.74 30.15 4.32
C SER A 234 5.06 30.01 3.54
N ASN A 235 6.21 30.34 4.13
CA ASN A 235 7.52 30.29 3.46
C ASN A 235 8.19 28.91 3.61
N LEU A 236 7.53 27.88 3.09
CA LEU A 236 8.02 26.49 3.16
C LEU A 236 8.75 26.09 1.88
N SER A 237 9.98 25.59 2.02
CA SER A 237 10.68 24.94 0.92
C SER A 237 10.18 23.51 0.70
N ALA A 238 10.54 22.89 -0.43
CA ALA A 238 10.15 21.51 -0.77
C ALA A 238 10.48 20.49 0.33
N ILE A 239 11.60 20.69 1.06
CA ILE A 239 12.01 19.79 2.14
C ILE A 239 11.11 19.92 3.37
N HIS A 240 10.59 21.13 3.65
CA HIS A 240 9.63 21.32 4.73
C HIS A 240 8.32 20.60 4.42
N TYR A 241 7.82 20.70 3.17
CA TYR A 241 6.64 19.96 2.74
C TYR A 241 6.83 18.45 2.83
N PHE A 242 8.03 17.95 2.50
CA PHE A 242 8.39 16.56 2.67
C PHE A 242 8.29 16.11 4.15
N PHE A 243 8.99 16.81 5.06
CA PHE A 243 8.98 16.45 6.48
C PHE A 243 7.60 16.60 7.11
N LEU A 244 6.87 17.65 6.74
CA LEU A 244 5.52 17.90 7.21
C LEU A 244 4.57 16.78 6.79
N GLY A 245 4.65 16.36 5.52
CA GLY A 245 3.89 15.22 5.00
C GLY A 245 4.26 13.90 5.69
N ALA A 246 5.55 13.63 5.86
CA ALA A 246 6.07 12.42 6.50
C ALA A 246 5.66 12.33 7.99
N PHE A 247 5.82 13.43 8.74
CA PHE A 247 5.43 13.50 10.14
C PHE A 247 3.92 13.33 10.31
N SER A 248 3.12 14.06 9.52
CA SER A 248 1.65 13.92 9.53
C SER A 248 1.22 12.49 9.21
N LYS A 249 1.92 11.82 8.27
CA LYS A 249 1.67 10.40 7.97
C LYS A 249 1.99 9.50 9.15
N CYS A 250 3.09 9.74 9.85
CA CYS A 250 3.48 8.96 11.03
C CYS A 250 2.45 9.10 12.14
N VAL A 251 2.05 10.33 12.49
CA VAL A 251 1.04 10.57 13.53
C VAL A 251 -0.30 9.92 13.16
N ALA A 252 -0.79 10.12 11.93
CA ALA A 252 -2.01 9.47 11.47
C ALA A 252 -1.89 7.93 11.50
N THR A 253 -0.72 7.39 11.15
CA THR A 253 -0.46 5.95 11.21
C THR A 253 -0.46 5.43 12.63
N ILE A 254 0.16 6.13 13.59
CA ILE A 254 0.16 5.75 15.01
C ILE A 254 -1.28 5.70 15.54
N LEU A 255 -2.06 6.76 15.30
CA LEU A 255 -3.46 6.85 15.77
C LEU A 255 -4.35 5.74 15.20
N THR A 256 -4.09 5.32 13.96
CA THR A 256 -4.89 4.29 13.28
C THR A 256 -4.26 2.90 13.34
N TYR A 257 -3.08 2.76 13.95
CA TYR A 257 -2.30 1.52 13.94
C TYR A 257 -3.03 0.33 14.58
N PRO A 258 -3.73 0.49 15.72
CA PRO A 258 -4.51 -0.62 16.29
C PRO A 258 -5.49 -1.21 15.27
N LEU A 259 -6.15 -0.40 14.45
CA LEU A 259 -7.06 -0.89 13.43
C LEU A 259 -6.31 -1.60 12.28
N ILE A 260 -5.13 -1.12 11.90
CA ILE A 260 -4.26 -1.79 10.90
C ILE A 260 -3.83 -3.18 11.41
N PHE A 261 -3.48 -3.27 12.69
CA PHE A 261 -3.08 -4.52 13.34
C PHE A 261 -4.23 -5.53 13.34
N ILE A 262 -5.41 -5.11 13.83
CA ILE A 262 -6.60 -5.95 13.88
C ILE A 262 -7.09 -6.36 12.49
N GLN A 263 -7.04 -5.45 11.52
CA GLN A 263 -7.37 -5.75 10.13
C GLN A 263 -6.54 -6.92 9.60
N ASN A 264 -5.23 -6.92 9.85
CA ASN A 264 -4.34 -7.97 9.36
C ASN A 264 -4.58 -9.30 10.07
N LEU A 265 -4.85 -9.28 11.38
CA LEU A 265 -5.25 -10.47 12.13
C LEU A 265 -6.57 -11.05 11.63
N GLN A 266 -7.56 -10.23 11.30
CA GLN A 266 -8.83 -10.72 10.76
C GLN A 266 -8.69 -11.30 9.35
N ARG A 267 -7.88 -10.68 8.48
CA ARG A 267 -7.65 -11.15 7.10
C ARG A 267 -6.89 -12.47 7.05
N HIS A 268 -5.85 -12.61 7.86
CA HIS A 268 -5.05 -13.82 7.91
C HIS A 268 -5.69 -14.92 8.77
N GLY A 269 -6.19 -14.53 9.94
CA GLY A 269 -6.49 -15.44 11.05
C GLY A 269 -5.48 -15.23 12.19
N HIS A 270 -5.87 -15.64 13.40
CA HIS A 270 -5.04 -15.60 14.60
C HIS A 270 -5.13 -16.92 15.36
N LYS A 271 -4.19 -17.18 16.27
CA LYS A 271 -4.17 -18.36 17.14
C LYS A 271 -4.31 -18.07 18.63
N TYR A 272 -4.84 -16.89 18.97
CA TYR A 272 -5.14 -16.53 20.36
C TYR A 272 -6.04 -17.58 21.03
N LYS A 273 -5.56 -18.13 22.15
CA LYS A 273 -6.29 -19.11 22.97
C LYS A 273 -7.55 -18.46 23.53
N ASN A 274 -8.64 -19.23 23.64
CA ASN A 274 -9.92 -18.79 24.20
C ASN A 274 -10.62 -17.64 23.43
N LEU A 275 -10.20 -17.35 22.21
CA LEU A 275 -10.88 -16.39 21.33
C LEU A 275 -11.39 -17.10 20.07
N LYS A 276 -12.61 -16.77 19.65
CA LYS A 276 -13.21 -17.35 18.44
C LYS A 276 -12.37 -16.97 17.21
N ALA A 277 -12.21 -17.90 16.27
CA ALA A 277 -11.43 -17.65 15.05
C ALA A 277 -12.01 -16.54 14.15
N ASN A 278 -13.30 -16.25 14.28
CA ASN A 278 -14.03 -15.20 13.58
C ASN A 278 -14.33 -13.99 14.47
N ALA A 279 -13.53 -13.77 15.53
CA ALA A 279 -13.73 -12.67 16.46
C ALA A 279 -13.81 -11.32 15.74
N ASN A 280 -14.74 -10.48 16.19
CA ASN A 280 -14.90 -9.15 15.63
C ASN A 280 -13.75 -8.23 16.08
N ALA A 281 -13.68 -7.04 15.48
CA ALA A 281 -12.56 -6.14 15.73
C ALA A 281 -12.46 -5.70 17.19
N LEU A 282 -13.61 -5.46 17.85
CA LEU A 282 -13.66 -5.04 19.25
C LEU A 282 -13.25 -6.17 20.19
N GLU A 283 -13.70 -7.40 19.93
CA GLU A 283 -13.30 -8.59 20.70
C GLU A 283 -11.79 -8.78 20.66
N LEU A 284 -11.17 -8.64 19.48
CA LEU A 284 -9.72 -8.72 19.34
C LEU A 284 -9.00 -7.59 20.08
N ILE A 285 -9.47 -6.34 19.96
CA ILE A 285 -8.87 -5.20 20.67
C ILE A 285 -8.94 -5.42 22.18
N LEU A 286 -10.10 -5.79 22.70
CA LEU A 286 -10.31 -6.02 24.14
C LEU A 286 -9.47 -7.19 24.63
N TYR A 287 -9.44 -8.30 23.89
CA TYR A 287 -8.62 -9.47 24.23
C TYR A 287 -7.13 -9.11 24.30
N ILE A 288 -6.60 -8.47 23.26
CA ILE A 288 -5.18 -8.09 23.19
C ILE A 288 -4.84 -7.08 24.28
N THR A 289 -5.69 -6.07 24.49
CA THR A 289 -5.44 -5.06 25.53
C THR A 289 -5.44 -5.67 26.93
N ARG A 290 -6.29 -6.67 27.19
CA ARG A 290 -6.34 -7.37 28.49
C ARG A 290 -5.17 -8.33 28.70
N THR A 291 -4.65 -8.95 27.64
CA THR A 291 -3.63 -10.01 27.75
C THR A 291 -2.20 -9.51 27.55
N LEU A 292 -1.99 -8.59 26.61
CA LEU A 292 -0.69 -8.06 26.21
C LEU A 292 -0.53 -6.57 26.52
N GLY A 293 -1.57 -5.92 27.06
CA GLY A 293 -1.62 -4.48 27.25
C GLY A 293 -1.79 -3.70 25.94
N ILE A 294 -1.82 -2.37 26.05
CA ILE A 294 -1.97 -1.47 24.90
C ILE A 294 -0.83 -1.64 23.90
N GLN A 295 0.39 -1.91 24.39
CA GLN A 295 1.58 -2.12 23.55
C GLN A 295 1.42 -3.31 22.60
N GLY A 296 0.63 -4.34 22.97
CA GLY A 296 0.34 -5.48 22.10
C GLY A 296 -0.35 -5.10 20.79
N LEU A 297 -1.11 -3.98 20.76
CA LEU A 297 -1.75 -3.46 19.54
C LEU A 297 -0.76 -2.78 18.58
N TYR A 298 0.47 -2.51 19.03
CA TYR A 298 1.49 -1.78 18.29
C TYR A 298 2.63 -2.66 17.77
N LYS A 299 2.49 -3.99 17.84
CA LYS A 299 3.47 -4.92 17.24
C LYS A 299 3.67 -4.63 15.76
N GLY A 300 4.92 -4.50 15.33
CA GLY A 300 5.30 -4.16 13.96
C GLY A 300 5.15 -2.68 13.57
N LEU A 301 4.81 -1.78 14.50
CA LEU A 301 4.63 -0.35 14.21
C LEU A 301 5.91 0.26 13.63
N GLU A 302 7.07 -0.07 14.20
CA GLU A 302 8.38 0.40 13.74
C GLU A 302 8.58 0.11 12.24
N ALA A 303 8.40 -1.15 11.83
CA ALA A 303 8.53 -1.56 10.44
C ALA A 303 7.57 -0.78 9.53
N LYS A 304 6.34 -0.49 10.00
CA LYS A 304 5.37 0.29 9.24
C LYS A 304 5.77 1.76 9.11
N LEU A 305 6.24 2.39 10.17
CA LEU A 305 6.67 3.78 10.15
C LEU A 305 7.91 3.96 9.27
N LEU A 306 8.89 3.07 9.40
CA LEU A 306 10.08 3.05 8.57
C LEU A 306 9.71 2.89 7.10
N GLN A 307 8.83 1.93 6.77
CA GLN A 307 8.31 1.76 5.41
C GLN A 307 7.67 3.05 4.90
N SER A 308 6.80 3.69 5.69
CA SER A 308 6.09 4.91 5.28
C SER A 308 7.01 6.09 5.01
N VAL A 309 8.01 6.32 5.87
CA VAL A 309 8.99 7.40 5.68
C VAL A 309 9.87 7.14 4.45
N LEU A 310 10.37 5.92 4.28
CA LEU A 310 11.21 5.55 3.15
C LEU A 310 10.46 5.62 1.81
N MET A 311 9.21 5.14 1.77
CA MET A 311 8.35 5.27 0.60
C MET A 311 8.12 6.75 0.25
N ALA A 312 7.84 7.60 1.24
CA ALA A 312 7.66 9.03 1.01
C ALA A 312 8.95 9.67 0.45
N ALA A 313 10.10 9.32 1.02
CA ALA A 313 11.41 9.83 0.57
C ALA A 313 11.69 9.41 -0.87
N PHE A 314 11.43 8.14 -1.21
CA PHE A 314 11.62 7.64 -2.56
C PHE A 314 10.72 8.33 -3.58
N VAL A 315 9.43 8.50 -3.27
CA VAL A 315 8.48 9.22 -4.14
C VAL A 315 8.92 10.66 -4.32
N PHE A 316 9.36 11.33 -3.26
CA PHE A 316 9.87 12.71 -3.32
C PHE A 316 11.10 12.83 -4.22
N VAL A 317 12.11 11.97 -4.02
CA VAL A 317 13.33 11.97 -4.86
C VAL A 317 12.99 11.65 -6.32
N THR A 318 12.11 10.67 -6.55
CA THR A 318 11.67 10.30 -7.90
C THR A 318 10.97 11.47 -8.57
N TYR A 319 10.07 12.16 -7.87
CA TYR A 319 9.38 13.33 -8.38
C TYR A 319 10.36 14.46 -8.77
N GLU A 320 11.31 14.79 -7.89
CA GLU A 320 12.32 15.82 -8.18
C GLU A 320 13.19 15.46 -9.39
N LYS A 321 13.60 14.20 -9.52
CA LYS A 321 14.39 13.73 -10.68
C LYS A 321 13.58 13.76 -11.97
N VAL A 322 12.32 13.31 -11.95
CA VAL A 322 11.43 13.37 -13.11
C VAL A 322 11.18 14.82 -13.52
N LYS A 323 10.90 15.72 -12.57
CA LYS A 323 10.71 17.14 -12.82
C LYS A 323 11.95 17.79 -13.45
N GLN A 324 13.14 17.51 -12.93
CA GLN A 324 14.41 18.00 -13.49
C GLN A 324 14.65 17.46 -14.91
N MET A 325 14.36 16.19 -15.16
CA MET A 325 14.48 15.58 -16.48
C MET A 325 13.52 16.24 -17.48
N VAL A 326 12.24 16.38 -17.12
CA VAL A 326 11.23 17.05 -17.93
C VAL A 326 11.64 18.49 -18.23
N HIS A 327 12.12 19.24 -17.24
CA HIS A 327 12.62 20.60 -17.44
C HIS A 327 13.83 20.63 -18.39
N ARG A 328 14.78 19.69 -18.28
CA ARG A 328 15.95 19.63 -19.19
C ARG A 328 15.57 19.25 -20.63
N VAL A 329 14.59 18.36 -20.80
CA VAL A 329 14.17 17.85 -22.12
C VAL A 329 13.20 18.80 -22.83
N LEU A 330 12.33 19.51 -22.10
CA LEU A 330 11.37 20.47 -22.68
C LEU A 330 11.89 21.91 -22.78
N LEU A 331 12.94 22.29 -22.03
CA LEU A 331 13.58 23.61 -22.14
C LEU A 331 14.97 23.64 -22.81
N PRO A 332 15.26 22.91 -23.90
CA PRO A 332 16.36 23.27 -24.79
C PRO A 332 15.81 23.95 -26.05
N THR A 333 15.68 25.28 -26.01
CA THR A 333 15.99 26.28 -27.07
C THR A 333 15.19 27.57 -26.84
N LYS A 334 15.60 28.39 -25.88
CA LYS A 334 15.52 29.84 -26.04
C LYS A 334 16.76 30.48 -25.42
N LEU A 335 17.46 31.24 -26.26
CA LEU A 335 18.49 32.25 -25.95
C LEU A 335 19.93 31.74 -25.78
N VAL A 336 20.55 31.37 -26.91
CA VAL A 336 21.84 31.96 -27.25
C VAL A 336 21.58 32.79 -28.50
N LYS A 337 21.55 34.12 -28.31
CA LYS A 337 21.57 35.11 -29.39
C LYS A 337 23.02 35.39 -29.75
#